data_AF-L8PE61-F1
#
_entry.id   AF-L8PE61-F1
#
_cell.length_a   1.000
_cell.length_b   1.000
_cell.length_c   1.000
_cell.angle_alpha   90.00
_cell.angle_beta   90.00
_cell.angle_gamma   90.00
#
_symmetry.space_group_name_H-M   'P 1'
#
loop_
_entity.id
_entity.type
_entity.pdbx_description
1 polymer ?
#
loop_
_entity_poly.entity_id
_entity_poly.type
_entity_poly.pdbx_seq_one_letter_code
_entity_poly.pdbx_strand_id
1 'polypeptide(L)'
;MVHSSDEEFEIRPEPDRLPGLDFVRIDESKKAKSRLHLDFRPDDQAAEVARLEAHGAKRVDIGQGDQSWVVMADPEGNEFCILGQRRQ
;
A
#
# COMPACT_ATOMS: atom_id res chain seq x y z
N MET A 1 11.38 -7.34 -5.27
CA MET A 1 11.98 -7.60 -3.96
C MET A 1 13.46 -7.82 -4.18
N VAL A 2 14.28 -6.93 -3.63
CA VAL A 2 15.73 -6.96 -3.81
C VAL A 2 16.43 -7.42 -2.54
N HIS A 3 15.86 -7.11 -1.38
CA HIS A 3 16.31 -7.60 -0.08
C HIS A 3 15.13 -8.11 0.75
N SER A 4 15.35 -9.13 1.58
CA SER A 4 14.36 -9.70 2.50
C SER A 4 15.06 -10.38 3.67
N SER A 5 14.67 -10.02 4.87
CA SER A 5 15.02 -10.65 6.15
C SER A 5 13.78 -10.70 7.06
N ASP A 6 13.94 -11.17 8.30
CA ASP A 6 12.86 -11.16 9.30
C ASP A 6 12.58 -9.75 9.85
N GLU A 7 13.52 -8.82 9.70
CA GLU A 7 13.44 -7.46 10.25
C GLU A 7 13.10 -6.42 9.18
N GLU A 8 13.49 -6.66 7.93
CA GLU A 8 13.30 -5.69 6.84
C GLU A 8 13.03 -6.35 5.49
N PHE A 9 12.29 -5.65 4.65
CA PHE A 9 11.97 -6.08 3.30
C PHE A 9 12.03 -4.90 2.34
N GLU A 10 12.79 -5.03 1.25
CA GLU A 10 12.99 -3.94 0.31
C GLU A 10 12.46 -4.25 -1.10
N ILE A 11 11.66 -3.32 -1.61
CA ILE A 11 11.19 -3.28 -2.99
C ILE A 11 11.95 -2.19 -3.76
N ARG A 12 12.69 -2.59 -4.79
CA ARG A 12 13.29 -1.69 -5.78
C ARG A 12 12.96 -2.14 -7.20
N PRO A 13 13.04 -1.24 -8.20
CA PRO A 13 13.02 -1.63 -9.60
C PRO A 13 14.19 -2.56 -9.97
N GLU A 14 15.41 -2.22 -9.52
CA GLU A 14 16.64 -2.99 -9.70
C GLU A 14 17.55 -2.79 -8.47
N PRO A 15 18.52 -3.69 -8.19
CA PRO A 15 19.34 -3.60 -6.98
C PRO A 15 20.11 -2.29 -6.81
N ASP A 16 20.60 -1.72 -7.91
CA ASP A 16 21.39 -0.51 -7.99
C ASP A 16 20.57 0.75 -8.34
N ARG A 17 19.24 0.65 -8.37
CA ARG A 17 18.34 1.74 -8.79
C ARG A 17 17.45 2.24 -7.66
N LEU A 18 17.59 3.53 -7.35
CA LEU A 18 16.81 4.26 -6.33
C LEU A 18 15.72 5.16 -6.96
N PRO A 19 14.65 5.51 -6.21
CA PRO A 19 14.39 5.14 -4.81
C PRO A 19 13.86 3.71 -4.66
N GLY A 20 14.14 3.11 -3.50
CA GLY A 20 13.49 1.90 -3.00
C GLY A 20 12.40 2.22 -1.97
N LEU A 21 11.51 1.25 -1.74
CA LEU A 21 10.62 1.24 -0.59
C LEU A 21 11.09 0.13 0.35
N ASP A 22 11.47 0.54 1.55
CA ASP A 22 11.91 -0.36 2.60
C ASP A 22 10.84 -0.47 3.68
N PHE A 23 10.56 -1.70 4.10
CA PHE A 23 9.54 -2.06 5.07
C PHE A 23 10.24 -2.69 6.26
N VAL A 24 10.41 -1.90 7.32
CA VAL A 24 11.13 -2.29 8.52
C VAL A 24 10.13 -2.64 9.61
N ARG A 25 10.31 -3.78 10.26
CA ARG A 25 9.50 -4.20 11.39
C ARG A 25 9.75 -3.29 12.58
N ILE A 26 8.69 -2.67 13.08
CA ILE A 26 8.74 -1.85 14.30
C ILE A 26 7.68 -2.33 15.30
N ASP A 27 8.02 -2.31 16.58
CA ASP A 27 7.08 -2.70 17.65
C ASP A 27 6.08 -1.57 17.98
N GLU A 28 6.39 -0.34 17.58
CA GLU A 28 5.55 0.83 17.81
C GLU A 28 4.41 0.89 16.79
N SER A 29 3.17 1.01 17.27
CA SER A 29 2.04 1.28 16.40
C SER A 29 2.07 2.69 15.83
N LYS A 30 1.54 2.84 14.62
CA LYS A 30 1.42 4.14 13.94
C LYS A 30 0.71 5.18 14.83
N LYS A 31 1.41 6.28 15.12
CA LYS A 31 0.89 7.39 15.96
C LYS A 31 0.11 8.46 15.19
N ALA A 32 0.39 8.64 13.91
CA ALA A 32 -0.21 9.70 13.10
C ALA A 32 -0.30 9.27 11.63
N LYS A 33 -1.18 9.94 10.87
CA LYS A 33 -1.36 9.71 9.43
C LYS A 33 -0.03 9.81 8.67
N SER A 34 0.20 8.89 7.73
CA SER A 34 1.36 8.97 6.85
C SER A 34 1.28 10.22 5.97
N ARG A 35 2.41 10.92 5.81
CA ARG A 35 2.54 12.05 4.88
C ARG A 35 2.84 11.57 3.45
N LEU A 36 3.18 10.30 3.30
CA LEU A 36 3.38 9.63 2.02
C LEU A 36 2.04 9.06 1.55
N HIS A 37 1.75 9.22 0.26
CA HIS A 37 0.59 8.65 -0.40
C HIS A 37 1.07 7.62 -1.43
N LEU A 38 0.73 6.36 -1.22
CA LEU A 38 1.05 5.28 -2.17
C LEU A 38 -0.19 4.91 -2.98
N ASP A 39 -0.03 4.89 -4.30
CA ASP A 39 -1.07 4.56 -5.26
C ASP A 39 -0.68 3.32 -6.06
N PHE A 40 -1.52 2.29 -6.02
CA PHE A 40 -1.35 1.09 -6.83
C PHE A 40 -2.46 1.02 -7.88
N ARG A 41 -2.09 0.63 -9.10
CA ARG A 41 -3.02 0.55 -10.22
C ARG A 41 -3.03 -0.86 -10.82
N PRO A 42 -3.89 -1.75 -10.30
CA PRO A 42 -4.09 -3.07 -10.89
C PRO A 42 -4.91 -2.99 -12.18
N ASP A 43 -4.94 -4.09 -12.93
CA ASP A 43 -5.84 -4.24 -14.08
C ASP A 43 -7.31 -4.36 -13.65
N ASP A 44 -7.57 -5.02 -12.52
CA ASP A 44 -8.90 -5.15 -11.90
C ASP A 44 -8.85 -4.64 -10.45
N GLN A 45 -9.46 -3.47 -10.22
CA GLN A 45 -9.52 -2.84 -8.90
C GLN A 45 -10.32 -3.68 -7.91
N ALA A 46 -11.44 -4.28 -8.32
CA ALA A 46 -12.31 -5.01 -7.41
C ALA A 46 -11.65 -6.32 -6.96
N ALA A 47 -11.04 -7.05 -7.91
CA ALA A 47 -10.30 -8.27 -7.61
C ALA A 47 -9.10 -7.99 -6.69
N GLU A 48 -8.36 -6.91 -6.95
CA GLU A 48 -7.19 -6.57 -6.13
C GLU A 48 -7.59 -6.14 -4.72
N VAL A 49 -8.66 -5.34 -4.57
CA VAL A 49 -9.17 -5.00 -3.24
C VAL A 49 -9.58 -6.26 -2.48
N ALA A 50 -10.31 -7.18 -3.11
CA ALA A 50 -10.71 -8.43 -2.47
C ALA A 50 -9.51 -9.30 -2.05
N ARG A 51 -8.47 -9.36 -2.89
CA ARG A 51 -7.21 -10.05 -2.58
C ARG A 51 -6.53 -9.45 -1.36
N LEU A 52 -6.43 -8.13 -1.29
CA LEU A 52 -5.80 -7.42 -0.17
C LEU A 52 -6.58 -7.62 1.13
N GLU A 53 -7.92 -7.61 1.07
CA GLU A 53 -8.76 -7.92 2.24
C GLU A 53 -8.54 -9.34 2.75
N ALA A 54 -8.40 -10.32 1.85
CA ALA A 54 -8.07 -11.70 2.22
C ALA A 54 -6.69 -11.82 2.91
N HIS A 55 -5.78 -10.86 2.68
CA HIS A 55 -4.48 -10.74 3.35
C HIS A 55 -4.49 -9.81 4.59
N GLY A 56 -5.66 -9.35 5.03
CA GLY A 56 -5.82 -8.59 6.27
C GLY A 56 -5.80 -7.07 6.11
N ALA A 57 -5.68 -6.55 4.89
CA ALA A 57 -5.91 -5.13 4.63
C ALA A 57 -7.38 -4.78 4.86
N LYS A 58 -7.66 -3.51 5.16
CA LYS A 58 -9.02 -3.03 5.44
C LYS A 58 -9.33 -1.82 4.59
N ARG A 59 -10.54 -1.72 4.05
CA ARG A 59 -11.06 -0.45 3.52
C ARG A 59 -11.13 0.58 4.64
N VAL A 60 -10.67 1.80 4.38
CA VAL A 60 -10.70 2.90 5.34
C VAL A 60 -11.29 4.17 4.74
N ASP A 61 -11.88 5.00 5.58
CA ASP A 61 -12.33 6.34 5.23
C ASP A 61 -11.39 7.37 5.86
N ILE A 62 -10.79 8.19 5.02
CA ILE A 62 -9.89 9.30 5.40
C ILE A 62 -10.54 10.67 5.11
N GLY A 63 -11.86 10.69 4.88
CA GLY A 63 -12.62 11.88 4.47
C GLY A 63 -12.59 12.14 2.97
N GLN A 64 -12.32 11.12 2.14
CA GLN A 64 -12.17 11.28 0.69
C GLN A 64 -13.51 11.46 -0.06
N GLY A 65 -14.62 11.06 0.56
CA GLY A 65 -15.94 11.04 -0.09
C GLY A 65 -16.01 10.07 -1.27
N ASP A 66 -16.88 10.34 -2.24
CA ASP A 66 -17.08 9.49 -3.40
C ASP A 66 -15.95 9.71 -4.43
N GLN A 67 -14.99 8.78 -4.45
CA GLN A 67 -13.84 8.79 -5.36
C GLN A 67 -13.77 7.52 -6.20
N SER A 68 -13.04 7.58 -7.31
CA SER A 68 -12.82 6.42 -8.19
C SER A 68 -11.79 5.42 -7.65
N TRP A 69 -11.05 5.79 -6.60
CA TRP A 69 -10.10 4.92 -5.92
C TRP A 69 -10.65 4.41 -4.61
N VAL A 70 -10.17 3.25 -4.20
CA VAL A 70 -10.48 2.65 -2.90
C VAL A 70 -9.31 2.89 -1.97
N VAL A 71 -9.54 3.55 -0.83
CA VAL A 71 -8.51 3.71 0.20
C VAL A 71 -8.50 2.47 1.08
N MET A 72 -7.32 1.87 1.22
CA MET A 72 -7.05 0.69 2.03
C MET A 72 -6.02 1.04 3.11
N ALA A 73 -6.04 0.31 4.22
CA ALA A 73 -4.97 0.29 5.21
C ALA A 73 -4.43 -1.14 5.33
N ASP A 74 -3.11 -1.28 5.42
CA ASP A 74 -2.47 -2.55 5.75
C ASP A 74 -2.74 -2.94 7.22
N PRO A 75 -2.32 -4.15 7.68
CA PRO A 75 -2.51 -4.57 9.06
C PRO A 75 -1.89 -3.64 10.12
N GLU A 76 -0.87 -2.84 9.76
CA GLU A 76 -0.22 -1.86 10.64
C GLU A 76 -0.88 -0.46 10.59
N GLY A 77 -1.86 -0.28 9.71
CA GLY A 77 -2.63 0.94 9.57
C GLY A 77 -2.03 1.95 8.58
N ASN A 78 -1.08 1.57 7.73
CA ASN A 78 -0.56 2.44 6.68
C ASN A 78 -1.58 2.58 5.55
N GLU A 79 -2.00 3.80 5.22
CA GLU A 79 -2.98 4.02 4.16
C GLU A 79 -2.35 4.06 2.77
N PHE A 80 -3.05 3.47 1.80
CA PHE A 80 -2.71 3.51 0.38
C PHE A 80 -3.98 3.42 -0.48
N CYS A 81 -3.91 3.81 -1.75
CA CYS A 81 -5.05 3.76 -2.67
C CYS A 81 -4.88 2.69 -3.73
N ILE A 82 -5.98 1.98 -4.03
CA ILE A 82 -6.12 1.15 -5.22
C ILE A 82 -6.90 1.96 -6.25
N LEU A 83 -6.21 2.35 -7.31
CA LEU A 83 -6.76 3.17 -8.38
C LEU A 83 -7.49 2.29 -9.40
N GLY A 84 -8.55 2.83 -10.01
CA GLY A 84 -9.16 2.21 -11.19
C GLY A 84 -8.23 2.25 -12.41
N GLN A 85 -8.56 1.46 -13.43
CA GLN A 85 -7.90 1.55 -14.73
C GLN A 85 -7.97 2.97 -15.30
N ARG A 86 -6.89 3.40 -15.95
CA ARG A 86 -6.88 4.65 -16.71
C ARG A 86 -7.87 4.50 -17.87
N ARG A 87 -8.91 5.33 -17.91
CA ARG A 87 -9.69 5.50 -19.14
C ARG A 87 -8.74 6.08 -20.19
N GLN A 88 -8.66 5.42 -21.35
CA GLN A 88 -7.89 5.89 -22.49
C GLN A 88 -8.56 7.11 -23.11
#